data_AF-A0AAQ1JP04-F1
#
_entry.id   AF-A0AAQ1JP04-F1
#
_cell.length_a   1.000
_cell.length_b   1.000
_cell.length_c   1.000
_cell.angle_alpha   90.00
_cell.angle_beta   90.00
_cell.angle_gamma   90.00
#
_symmetry.space_group_name_H-M   'P 1'
#
loop_
_entity.id
_entity.type
_entity.pdbx_description
1 polymer ?
#
loop_
_entity_poly.entity_id
_entity_poly.type
_entity_poly.pdbx_seq_one_letter_code
_entity_poly.pdbx_strand_id
1 'polypeptide(L)' 'MNDVFFTLHFTVNGQEQTLEVPAARRLLDILRLDLGLIGPKEGCSIGRCGACSVVIDGDSMPACCLPVRCRDAR' A
#
# COMPACT_ATOMS: atom_id res chain seq x y z
N MET A 1 -15.98 -2.24 -17.22
CA MET A 1 -14.77 -2.62 -16.44
C MET A 1 -15.18 -2.36 -15.00
N ASN A 2 -15.65 -3.39 -14.28
CA ASN A 2 -16.15 -3.19 -12.92
C ASN A 2 -14.96 -3.28 -11.96
N ASP A 3 -14.42 -2.14 -11.58
CA ASP A 3 -13.49 -2.08 -10.47
C ASP A 3 -14.25 -2.41 -9.19
N VAL A 4 -13.85 -3.49 -8.52
CA VAL A 4 -14.40 -3.88 -7.21
C VAL A 4 -13.71 -3.01 -6.17
N PHE A 5 -14.49 -2.17 -5.51
CA PHE A 5 -14.05 -1.34 -4.38
C PHE A 5 -14.31 -2.06 -3.07
N PHE A 6 -13.44 -1.82 -2.09
CA PHE A 6 -13.64 -2.28 -0.72
C PHE A 6 -13.06 -1.26 0.27
N THR A 7 -13.59 -1.28 1.47
CA THR A 7 -13.13 -0.44 2.58
C THR A 7 -11.93 -1.10 3.24
N LEU A 8 -10.79 -0.42 3.20
CA LEU A 8 -9.55 -0.83 3.85
C LEU A 8 -9.42 -0.12 5.20
N HIS A 9 -9.24 -0.90 6.27
CA HIS A 9 -8.93 -0.40 7.61
C HIS A 9 -7.52 -0.83 8.00
N PHE A 10 -6.66 0.12 8.36
CA PHE A 10 -5.27 -0.17 8.70
C PHE A 10 -4.65 0.94 9.55
N THR A 11 -3.53 0.65 10.18
CA THR A 11 -2.73 1.64 10.91
C THR A 11 -1.45 1.93 10.14
N VAL A 12 -1.17 3.21 9.91
CA VAL A 12 0.09 3.67 9.31
C VAL A 12 0.78 4.64 10.26
N ASN A 13 2.04 4.34 10.61
CA ASN A 13 2.83 5.17 11.54
C ASN A 13 2.10 5.52 12.85
N GLY A 14 1.28 4.58 13.38
CA GLY A 14 0.50 4.75 14.60
C GLY A 14 -0.83 5.49 14.43
N GLN A 15 -1.23 5.86 13.21
CA GLN A 15 -2.51 6.51 12.93
C GLN A 15 -3.45 5.56 12.19
N GLU A 16 -4.67 5.41 12.69
CA GLU A 16 -5.72 4.65 12.01
C GLU A 16 -6.18 5.37 10.75
N GLN A 17 -6.35 4.59 9.68
CA GLN A 17 -6.80 5.06 8.37
C GLN A 17 -7.94 4.16 7.91
N THR A 18 -8.93 4.77 7.26
CA THR A 18 -10.03 4.08 6.60
C THR A 18 -10.20 4.67 5.21
N LEU A 19 -10.05 3.85 4.17
CA LEU A 19 -10.08 4.29 2.78
C LEU A 19 -10.92 3.34 1.93
N GLU A 20 -11.72 3.89 1.01
CA GLU A 20 -12.39 3.11 -0.03
C GLU A 20 -11.52 3.11 -1.30
N VAL A 21 -11.02 1.93 -1.69
CA VAL A 21 -10.05 1.80 -2.78
C VAL A 21 -10.35 0.60 -3.68
N PRO A 22 -9.94 0.63 -4.96
CA PRO A 22 -10.01 -0.55 -5.83
C PRO A 22 -9.17 -1.71 -5.29
N ALA A 23 -9.68 -2.94 -5.42
CA ALA A 23 -8.99 -4.20 -5.05
C ALA A 23 -7.60 -4.39 -5.70
N ALA A 24 -7.36 -3.75 -6.84
CA ALA A 24 -6.10 -3.81 -7.57
C ALA A 24 -5.10 -2.69 -7.20
N ARG A 25 -5.51 -1.70 -6.40
CA ARG A 25 -4.65 -0.53 -6.11
C ARG A 25 -3.44 -0.98 -5.29
N ARG A 26 -2.27 -0.45 -5.64
CA ARG A 26 -1.00 -0.80 -4.99
C ARG A 26 -0.86 -0.01 -3.70
N LEU A 27 -0.24 -0.62 -2.70
CA LEU A 27 0.04 0.04 -1.43
C LEU A 27 0.88 1.32 -1.62
N LEU A 28 1.84 1.28 -2.56
CA LEU A 28 2.65 2.46 -2.87
C LEU A 28 1.81 3.66 -3.35
N ASP A 29 0.79 3.40 -4.17
CA ASP A 29 -0.10 4.45 -4.68
C ASP A 29 -0.94 5.03 -3.55
N ILE A 30 -1.43 4.19 -2.64
CA ILE A 30 -2.20 4.63 -1.48
C ILE A 30 -1.37 5.51 -0.55
N LEU A 31 -0.16 5.07 -0.21
CA LEU A 31 0.72 5.85 0.66
C LEU A 31 1.02 7.22 0.03
N ARG A 32 1.33 7.28 -1.26
CA ARG A 32 1.80 8.50 -1.91
C ARG A 32 0.67 9.44 -2.34
N LEU A 33 -0.36 8.91 -2.97
CA LEU A 33 -1.41 9.68 -3.62
C LEU A 33 -2.60 9.92 -2.68
N ASP A 34 -3.00 8.89 -1.94
CA ASP A 34 -4.20 8.95 -1.12
C ASP A 34 -3.87 9.49 0.29
N LEU A 35 -2.69 9.16 0.85
CA LEU A 35 -2.24 9.60 2.18
C LEU A 35 -1.13 10.68 2.18
N GLY A 36 -0.57 11.02 1.02
CA GLY A 36 0.48 12.05 0.91
C GLY A 36 1.82 11.69 1.57
N LEU A 37 2.02 10.42 1.96
CA LEU A 37 3.27 9.90 2.53
C LEU A 37 4.29 9.66 1.41
N ILE A 38 5.02 10.72 1.06
CA ILE A 38 5.97 10.72 -0.06
C ILE A 38 7.34 10.10 0.25
N GLY A 39 7.53 9.52 1.43
CA GLY A 39 8.77 8.85 1.84
C GLY A 39 9.14 7.69 0.90
N PRO A 40 8.29 6.63 0.81
CA PRO A 40 8.45 5.56 -0.17
C PRO A 40 8.42 6.11 -1.59
N LYS A 41 9.39 5.71 -2.42
CA LYS A 41 9.53 6.20 -3.80
C LYS A 41 9.20 5.11 -4.81
N GLU A 42 8.57 5.51 -5.92
CA GLU A 42 8.53 4.65 -7.09
C GLU A 42 9.92 4.64 -7.75
N GLY A 43 10.46 3.45 -7.97
CA GLY A 43 11.78 3.24 -8.56
C GLY A 43 11.68 2.31 -9.76
N CYS A 44 11.91 1.01 -9.54
CA CYS A 44 11.81 -0.01 -10.60
C CYS A 44 10.39 -0.56 -10.83
N SER A 45 9.46 -0.31 -9.91
CA SER A 45 8.07 -0.82 -9.92
C SER A 45 7.89 -2.34 -10.02
N ILE A 46 8.98 -3.11 -9.81
CA ILE A 46 9.02 -4.58 -9.86
C ILE A 46 9.66 -5.19 -8.60
N GLY A 47 9.78 -4.43 -7.50
CA GLY A 47 10.26 -4.95 -6.21
C GLY A 47 11.76 -5.18 -6.09
N ARG A 48 12.58 -4.75 -7.06
CA ARG A 48 14.03 -5.01 -7.10
C ARG A 48 14.90 -3.97 -6.39
N CYS A 49 14.54 -2.69 -6.47
CA CYS A 49 15.43 -1.59 -6.05
C CYS A 49 15.33 -1.19 -4.58
N GLY A 50 14.33 -1.69 -3.83
CA GLY A 50 14.13 -1.34 -2.41
C GLY A 50 13.63 0.09 -2.12
N ALA A 51 13.60 1.01 -3.09
CA ALA A 51 13.15 2.40 -2.90
C ALA A 51 11.72 2.58 -2.36
N CYS A 52 10.86 1.57 -2.50
CA CYS A 52 9.48 1.55 -2.01
C CYS A 52 9.28 0.63 -0.80
N SER A 53 10.35 0.23 -0.11
CA SER A 53 10.25 -0.69 1.02
C SER A 53 9.53 -0.01 2.19
N VAL A 54 8.58 -0.74 2.77
CA VAL A 54 7.82 -0.34 3.96
C VAL A 54 7.77 -1.53 4.92
N VAL A 55 7.60 -1.25 6.21
CA VAL A 55 7.45 -2.30 7.23
C VAL A 55 5.96 -2.55 7.46
N ILE A 56 5.54 -3.80 7.33
CA ILE A 56 4.17 -4.26 7.54
C ILE A 56 4.24 -5.43 8.52
N ASP A 57 3.64 -5.28 9.70
CA ASP A 57 3.61 -6.30 10.76
C ASP A 57 5.01 -6.83 11.15
N GLY A 58 6.04 -5.98 11.02
CA GLY A 58 7.44 -6.32 11.31
C GLY A 58 8.27 -6.73 10.09
N ASP A 59 7.64 -7.04 8.96
CA ASP A 59 8.34 -7.46 7.74
C ASP A 59 8.55 -6.31 6.76
N SER A 60 9.77 -6.19 6.24
CA SER A 60 10.08 -5.23 5.17
C SER A 60 9.64 -5.78 3.82
N MET A 61 8.75 -5.07 3.13
CA MET A 61 8.20 -5.49 1.85
C MET A 61 8.15 -4.34 0.81
N PRO A 62 8.27 -4.65 -0.49
CA PRO A 62 8.16 -3.64 -1.54
C PRO A 62 6.70 -3.22 -1.77
N ALA A 63 6.36 -1.99 -1.41
CA ALA A 63 4.99 -1.46 -1.56
C ALA A 63 4.50 -1.42 -3.01
N CYS A 64 5.41 -1.35 -3.99
CA CYS A 64 5.05 -1.32 -5.43
C CYS A 64 4.49 -2.64 -5.96
N CYS A 65 4.71 -3.76 -5.27
CA CYS A 65 4.26 -5.09 -5.70
C CYS A 65 3.09 -5.62 -4.87
N LEU A 66 2.62 -4.84 -3.89
CA LEU A 66 1.56 -5.24 -2.97
C LEU A 66 0.23 -4.60 -3.37
N PRO A 67 -0.71 -5.35 -3.96
CA PRO A 67 -2.09 -4.89 -4.06
C PRO A 67 -2.77 -5.03 -2.70
N VAL A 68 -3.64 -4.08 -2.36
CA VAL A 68 -4.28 -4.03 -1.04
C VAL A 68 -5.11 -5.26 -0.69
N ARG A 69 -5.71 -5.93 -1.68
CA ARG A 69 -6.44 -7.18 -1.47
C ARG A 69 -5.60 -8.34 -0.91
N CYS A 70 -4.26 -8.25 -1.01
CA CYS A 70 -3.37 -9.37 -0.71
C CYS A 70 -3.03 -9.48 0.79
N ARG A 71 -3.25 -8.41 1.56
CA ARG A 71 -3.00 -8.38 3.01
C ARG A 71 -4.34 -8.08 3.69
N ASP A 72 -5.11 -9.14 3.88
CA ASP A 72 -6.23 -9.13 4.82
C ASP A 72 -5.63 -9.49 6.18
N ALA A 73 -5.60 -8.51 7.10
CA ALA A 73 -5.19 -8.76 8.47
C ALA A 73 -6.30 -9.59 9.13
N ARG A 74 -6.07 -10.90 9.27
CA ARG A 74 -6.95 -11.77 10.06
C ARG A 74 -6.59 -11.69 11.53
#